data_AF-A0A923KJJ4-F1
#
_entry.id   AF-A0A923KJJ4-F1
#
_cell.length_a   1.000
_cell.length_b   1.000
_cell.length_c   1.000
_cell.angle_alpha   90.00
_cell.angle_beta   90.00
_cell.angle_gamma   90.00
#
_symmetry.space_group_name_H-M   'P 1'
#
loop_
_entity.id
_entity.type
_entity.pdbx_description
1 polymer ?
#
loop_
_entity_poly.entity_id
_entity_poly.type
_entity_poly.pdbx_seq_one_letter_code
_entity_poly.pdbx_strand_id
1 'polypeptide(L)' 'MDNAGKYSHALTAVLYAARKAGCDLDSILNTVKQDIISNSLRPNPLDQTAVIAAVAEAIRDIG' A
#
# COMPACT_ATOMS: atom_id res chain seq x y z
N MET A 1 -4.07 3.42 21.91
CA MET A 1 -3.94 4.27 20.72
C MET A 1 -3.80 3.35 19.53
N ASP A 2 -4.74 3.43 18.60
CA ASP A 2 -4.85 2.48 17.49
C ASP A 2 -3.82 2.81 16.41
N ASN A 3 -2.80 1.97 16.28
CA ASN A 3 -1.70 2.20 15.33
C ASN A 3 -2.19 2.05 13.87
N ALA A 4 -3.31 1.37 13.64
CA ALA A 4 -3.87 1.16 12.30
C ALA A 4 -4.23 2.48 11.60
N GLY A 5 -4.84 3.44 12.33
CA GLY A 5 -5.21 4.73 11.76
C GLY A 5 -4.01 5.63 11.39
N LYS A 6 -2.91 5.54 12.13
CA LYS A 6 -1.69 6.33 11.87
C LYS A 6 -0.95 5.82 10.62
N TYR A 7 -0.86 4.50 10.46
CA TYR A 7 -0.21 3.91 9.29
C TYR A 7 -1.03 4.11 8.01
N SER A 8 -2.37 4.11 8.11
CA SER A 8 -3.25 4.46 6.98
C SER A 8 -3.00 5.89 6.49
N HIS A 9 -2.88 6.86 7.40
CA HIS A 9 -2.64 8.26 7.02
C HIS A 9 -1.26 8.48 6.38
N ALA A 10 -0.23 7.83 6.93
CA ALA A 10 1.12 7.88 6.36
C ALA A 10 1.17 7.26 4.96
N LEU A 11 0.49 6.13 4.75
CA LEU A 11 0.39 5.47 3.45
C LEU A 11 -0.27 6.40 2.42
N THR A 12 -1.41 7.00 2.75
CA THR A 12 -2.10 7.93 1.85
C THR A 12 -1.23 9.13 1.51
N ALA A 13 -0.53 9.71 2.50
CA ALA A 13 0.36 10.86 2.26
C ALA A 13 1.53 10.52 1.32
N VAL A 14 2.14 9.34 1.48
CA VAL A 14 3.23 8.87 0.61
C VAL A 14 2.73 8.62 -0.82
N LEU A 15 1.61 7.92 -0.98
CA LEU A 15 1.01 7.66 -2.29
C LEU A 15 0.58 8.95 -3.00
N TYR A 16 0.04 9.92 -2.24
CA TYR A 16 -0.34 11.22 -2.79
C TYR A 16 0.89 12.00 -3.28
N ALA A 17 1.98 12.01 -2.49
CA ALA A 17 3.24 12.62 -2.90
C ALA A 17 3.84 11.94 -4.14
N ALA A 18 3.77 10.61 -4.21
CA ALA A 18 4.25 9.84 -5.36
C ALA A 18 3.47 10.19 -6.64
N ARG A 19 2.14 10.24 -6.58
CA ARG A 19 1.32 10.70 -7.72
C ARG A 19 1.65 12.12 -8.14
N LYS A 20 1.81 13.04 -7.19
CA LYS A 20 2.18 14.43 -7.49
C LYS A 20 3.56 14.53 -8.14
N ALA A 21 4.47 13.60 -7.85
CA ALA A 21 5.76 13.47 -8.50
C ALA A 21 5.69 12.79 -9.89
N GLY A 22 4.50 12.37 -10.34
CA GLY A 22 4.30 11.71 -11.64
C GLY A 22 4.53 10.19 -11.62
N CYS A 23 4.61 9.57 -10.43
CA CYS A 23 4.69 8.12 -10.34
C CYS A 23 3.35 7.48 -10.71
N ASP A 24 3.42 6.36 -11.44
CA ASP A 24 2.27 5.52 -11.73
C ASP A 24 1.90 4.69 -10.49
N LEU A 25 0.74 4.99 -9.90
CA LEU A 25 0.24 4.31 -8.71
C LEU A 25 -0.11 2.84 -8.99
N ASP A 26 -0.53 2.50 -10.21
CA ASP A 26 -0.84 1.12 -10.58
C ASP A 26 0.43 0.26 -10.65
N SER A 27 1.53 0.83 -11.15
CA SER A 27 2.85 0.20 -11.09
C SER A 27 3.31 -0.03 -9.65
N ILE A 28 3.08 0.92 -8.74
CA ILE A 28 3.39 0.75 -7.30
C ILE A 28 2.59 -0.42 -6.70
N LEU A 29 1.29 -0.50 -6.99
CA LEU A 29 0.46 -1.61 -6.53
C LEU A 29 0.96 -2.97 -7.06
N ASN A 30 1.41 -3.01 -8.32
CA ASN A 30 1.97 -4.22 -8.91
C ASN A 30 3.30 -4.61 -8.27
N THR A 31 4.19 -3.65 -7.98
CA THR A 31 5.43 -3.91 -7.23
C THR A 31 5.12 -4.46 -5.85
N VAL A 32 4.17 -3.88 -5.11
CA VAL A 32 3.77 -4.38 -3.78
C VAL A 32 3.26 -5.81 -3.86
N LYS A 33 2.43 -6.15 -4.87
CA LYS A 33 1.96 -7.53 -5.08
C LYS A 33 3.13 -8.49 -5.32
N GLN A 34 4.10 -8.11 -6.15
CA GLN A 34 5.27 -8.95 -6.46
C GLN A 34 6.24 -9.09 -5.28
N ASP A 35 6.49 -8.01 -4.55
CA ASP A 35 7.42 -7.99 -3.41
C ASP A 35 6.86 -8.76 -2.22
N ILE A 36 5.54 -8.70 -1.95
CA ILE A 36 4.90 -9.48 -0.88
C ILE A 36 4.95 -10.98 -1.18
N ILE A 37 4.85 -11.37 -2.46
CA ILE A 37 4.95 -12.78 -2.88
C ILE A 37 6.40 -13.28 -2.81
N SER A 38 7.37 -12.43 -3.16
CA SER A 38 8.78 -12.81 -3.27
C SER A 38 9.59 -12.66 -1.99
N ASN A 39 9.26 -11.73 -1.09
CA ASN A 39 9.92 -11.55 0.19
C ASN A 39 9.20 -12.32 1.31
N SER A 40 9.83 -13.41 1.73
CA SER A 40 9.39 -14.28 2.83
C SER A 40 9.59 -13.69 4.24
N LEU A 41 9.52 -12.37 4.42
CA LEU A 41 9.40 -11.77 5.75
C LEU A 41 7.94 -11.87 6.20
N ARG A 42 7.50 -13.11 6.47
CA ARG A 42 6.10 -13.51 6.68
C ARG A 42 5.33 -12.60 7.65
N PRO A 43 4.40 -11.76 7.19
CA PRO A 43 3.14 -11.65 7.90
C PRO A 43 2.25 -12.85 7.47
N ASN A 44 1.16 -13.15 8.19
CA ASN A 44 0.29 -14.26 7.80
C ASN A 44 -0.27 -14.02 6.38
N PRO A 45 -0.66 -15.08 5.62
CA PRO A 45 -1.27 -14.91 4.31
C PRO A 45 -2.48 -13.95 4.31
N LEU A 46 -3.22 -13.92 5.43
CA LEU A 46 -4.31 -12.97 5.68
C LEU A 46 -3.85 -11.50 5.71
N ASP A 47 -2.67 -11.25 6.25
CA ASP A 47 -2.08 -9.91 6.34
C ASP A 47 -1.60 -9.42 4.97
N GLN A 48 -1.14 -10.33 4.11
CA GLN A 48 -0.72 -10.01 2.74
C GLN A 48 -1.90 -9.48 1.92
N THR A 49 -3.05 -10.17 1.98
CA THR A 49 -4.27 -9.73 1.32
C THR A 49 -4.76 -8.40 1.90
N ALA A 50 -4.71 -8.24 3.22
CA ALA A 50 -5.10 -7.00 3.88
C ALA A 50 -4.23 -5.80 3.47
N VAL A 51 -2.91 -6.00 3.35
CA VAL A 51 -1.97 -4.97 2.89
C VAL A 51 -2.25 -4.57 1.44
N ILE A 52 -2.44 -5.55 0.54
CA ILE A 52 -2.78 -5.27 -0.86
C ILE A 52 -4.10 -4.49 -0.95
N ALA A 53 -5.11 -4.89 -0.18
CA ALA A 53 -6.40 -4.20 -0.13
C ALA A 53 -6.26 -2.76 0.41
N ALA A 54 -5.48 -2.55 1.47
CA ALA A 54 -5.25 -1.22 2.03
C ALA A 54 -4.53 -0.28 1.05
N VAL A 55 -3.54 -0.79 0.29
CA VAL A 55 -2.87 0.00 -0.75
C VAL A 55 -3.81 0.31 -1.91
N ALA A 56 -4.62 -0.66 -2.36
CA ALA A 56 -5.59 -0.45 -3.43
C ALA A 56 -6.67 0.59 -3.05
N GLU A 57 -7.21 0.52 -1.83
CA GLU A 57 -8.17 1.50 -1.32
C GLU A 57 -7.54 2.89 -1.22
N ALA A 58 -6.31 3.00 -0.69
CA ALA A 58 -5.61 4.28 -0.61
C ALA A 58 -5.33 4.90 -2.00
N ILE A 59 -4.99 4.09 -3.01
CA ILE A 59 -4.85 4.56 -4.40
C ILE A 59 -6.19 5.06 -4.93
N ARG A 60 -7.29 4.33 -4.69
CA ARG A 60 -8.63 4.74 -5.12
C ARG A 60 -9.07 6.05 -4.47
N ASP A 61 -8.78 6.24 -3.18
CA ASP A 61 -9.14 7.45 -2.44
C ASP A 61 -8.32 8.68 -2.90
N ILE A 62 -7.14 8.45 -3.47
CA ILE A 62 -6.30 9.50 -4.08
C ILE A 62 -6.77 9.81 -5.51
N GLY A 63 -7.24 8.79 -6.24
CA GLY A 63 -7.77 8.79 -7.61
C GLY A 63 -8.64 9.98 -7.95
#